data_AF-A0A1J5QFU6-F1
#
_entry.id   AF-A0A1J5QFU6-F1
#
_cell.length_a   1.000
_cell.length_b   1.000
_cell.length_c   1.000
_cell.angle_alpha   90.00
_cell.angle_beta   90.00
_cell.angle_gamma   90.00
#
_symmetry.space_group_name_H-M   'P 1'
#
loop_
_entity.id
_entity.type
_entity.pdbx_description
1 polymer ?
#
loop_
_entity_poly.entity_id
_entity_poly.type
_entity_poly.pdbx_seq_one_letter_code
_entity_poly.pdbx_strand_id
1 'polypeptide(L)' 'MHDAAVACGGSFSAEHGIGQLKVDELLRYKDPAALQMMRALKAALDPQGLFNPGKVLGAR' A
#
# COMPACT_ATOMS: atom_id res chain seq x y z
N MET A 1 -3.71 -16.19 -5.90
CA MET A 1 -3.61 -16.71 -4.51
C MET A 1 -4.07 -15.67 -3.49
N HIS A 2 -3.63 -14.41 -3.59
CA HIS A 2 -4.05 -13.35 -2.65
C HIS A 2 -5.57 -13.17 -2.60
N ASP A 3 -6.28 -13.31 -3.72
CA ASP A 3 -7.74 -13.23 -3.77
C ASP A 3 -8.43 -14.24 -2.86
N ALA A 4 -7.95 -15.49 -2.85
CA ALA A 4 -8.51 -16.55 -2.03
C ALA A 4 -8.25 -16.29 -0.54
N ALA A 5 -7.06 -15.79 -0.20
CA ALA A 5 -6.75 -15.39 1.18
C ALA A 5 -7.68 -14.27 1.66
N VAL A 6 -7.88 -13.22 0.85
CA VAL A 6 -8.76 -12.10 1.18
C VAL A 6 -10.23 -12.53 1.25
N ALA A 7 -10.69 -13.39 0.34
CA ALA A 7 -12.06 -13.93 0.36
C ALA A 7 -12.37 -14.70 1.65
N CYS A 8 -11.37 -15.35 2.24
CA CYS A 8 -11.47 -16.03 3.54
C CYS A 8 -11.24 -15.09 4.75
N GLY A 9 -11.18 -13.76 4.54
CA GLY A 9 -10.93 -12.78 5.61
C GLY A 9 -9.46 -12.66 6.04
N GLY A 10 -8.54 -13.27 5.30
CA GLY A 10 -7.10 -13.19 5.53
C GLY A 10 -6.44 -11.92 4.97
N SER A 11 -5.15 -11.76 5.25
CA SER A 11 -4.32 -10.64 4.75
C SER A 11 -3.46 -11.06 3.55
N PHE A 12 -3.33 -10.18 2.56
CA PHE A 12 -2.44 -10.40 1.40
C PHE A 12 -0.94 -10.23 1.71
N SER A 13 -0.61 -9.67 2.88
CA SER A 13 0.77 -9.34 3.25
C SER A 13 1.27 -10.03 4.51
N ALA A 14 0.39 -10.44 5.43
CA ALA A 14 0.75 -10.86 6.78
C ALA A 14 1.82 -9.90 7.38
N GLU A 15 3.03 -10.39 7.61
CA GLU A 15 4.16 -9.64 8.19
C GLU A 15 5.20 -9.14 7.17
N HIS A 16 5.17 -9.63 5.92
CA HIS A 16 6.22 -9.37 4.94
C HIS A 16 6.25 -7.92 4.40
N GLY A 17 5.20 -7.15 4.67
CA GLY A 17 5.02 -5.80 4.16
C GLY A 17 4.69 -5.72 2.66
N ILE A 18 4.44 -4.49 2.20
CA ILE A 18 3.99 -4.20 0.84
C ILE A 18 5.18 -4.13 -0.14
N GLY A 19 6.24 -3.43 0.25
CA GLY A 19 7.38 -3.15 -0.61
C GLY A 19 6.96 -2.53 -1.94
N GLN A 20 7.59 -2.97 -3.03
CA GLN A 20 7.20 -2.65 -4.41
C GLN A 20 6.31 -3.74 -5.00
N LEU A 21 6.52 -4.99 -4.58
CA LEU A 21 5.90 -6.17 -5.17
C LEU A 21 4.39 -6.21 -4.95
N LYS A 22 3.88 -5.63 -3.84
CA LYS A 22 2.47 -5.73 -3.46
C LYS A 22 1.72 -4.40 -3.52
N VAL A 23 2.26 -3.42 -4.25
CA VAL A 23 1.62 -2.09 -4.40
C VAL A 23 0.25 -2.24 -5.06
N ASP A 24 0.14 -3.06 -6.10
CA ASP A 24 -1.12 -3.29 -6.81
C ASP A 24 -2.15 -4.00 -5.91
N GLU A 25 -1.73 -4.97 -5.09
CA GLU A 25 -2.59 -5.59 -4.09
C GLU A 25 -3.04 -4.59 -3.02
N LEU A 26 -2.17 -3.68 -2.58
CA LEU A 26 -2.57 -2.62 -1.65
C LEU A 26 -3.66 -1.73 -2.26
N LEU A 27 -3.50 -1.32 -3.52
CA LEU A 27 -4.51 -0.51 -4.22
C LEU A 27 -5.82 -1.27 -4.43
N ARG A 28 -5.75 -2.59 -4.60
CA ARG A 28 -6.91 -3.44 -4.84
C ARG A 28 -7.71 -3.78 -3.58
N TYR A 29 -7.04 -4.04 -2.46
CA TYR A 29 -7.68 -4.59 -1.27
C TYR A 29 -7.81 -3.61 -0.10
N LYS A 30 -7.04 -2.52 -0.08
CA LYS A 30 -7.09 -1.57 1.04
C LYS A 30 -8.28 -0.63 0.89
N ASP A 31 -8.84 -0.26 2.03
CA ASP A 31 -9.87 0.76 2.12
C ASP A 31 -9.42 2.07 1.42
N PRO A 32 -10.25 2.64 0.51
CA PRO A 32 -9.91 3.85 -0.22
C PRO A 32 -9.63 5.06 0.68
N ALA A 33 -10.34 5.22 1.79
CA ALA A 33 -10.10 6.33 2.71
C ALA A 33 -8.76 6.18 3.44
N ALA A 34 -8.40 4.95 3.83
CA ALA A 34 -7.07 4.66 4.35
C ALA A 34 -5.96 4.96 3.32
N LEU A 35 -6.16 4.62 2.05
CA LEU A 35 -5.22 4.98 0.98
C LEU A 35 -5.06 6.50 0.83
N GLN A 36 -6.16 7.26 0.88
CA GLN A 36 -6.11 8.72 0.84
C GLN A 36 -5.34 9.28 2.03
N MET A 37 -5.59 8.77 3.25
CA MET A 37 -4.87 9.17 4.46
C MET A 37 -3.36 8.89 4.34
N MET A 38 -2.97 7.71 3.85
CA MET A 38 -1.56 7.36 3.64
C MET A 38 -0.89 8.32 2.65
N ARG A 39 -1.56 8.68 1.56
CA ARG A 39 -1.05 9.65 0.58
C ARG A 39 -0.92 11.05 1.17
N ALA A 40 -1.90 11.49 1.96
CA ALA A 40 -1.85 12.79 2.65
C ALA A 40 -0.67 12.86 3.63
N LEU A 41 -0.48 11.81 4.44
CA LEU A 41 0.66 11.71 5.36
C LEU A 41 2.00 11.71 4.61
N LYS A 42 2.11 10.94 3.52
CA LYS A 42 3.33 10.91 2.70
C LYS A 42 3.66 12.28 2.12
N ALA A 43 2.67 13.01 1.62
CA ALA A 43 2.85 14.34 1.05
C ALA A 43 3.23 15.38 2.13
N ALA A 44 2.66 15.27 3.34
CA ALA A 44 2.97 16.16 4.44
C ALA A 44 4.39 15.96 4.98
N LEU A 45 4.85 14.71 5.06
CA LEU A 45 6.16 14.36 5.62
C LEU A 45 7.30 14.41 4.60
N ASP A 46 7.01 14.08 3.35
CA ASP A 46 8.02 13.99 2.28
C ASP A 46 7.45 14.55 0.96
N PRO A 47 7.29 15.89 0.89
CA PRO A 47 6.74 16.56 -0.28
C PRO A 47 7.63 16.42 -1.53
N GLN A 48 8.93 16.16 -1.35
CA GLN A 48 9.90 15.97 -2.44
C GLN A 48 10.01 14.51 -2.89
N GLY A 49 9.41 13.56 -2.16
CA GLY A 49 9.37 12.15 -2.56
C GLY A 49 10.69 11.39 -2.36
N LEU A 50 11.56 11.84 -1.45
CA LEU A 50 12.89 11.27 -1.21
C LEU A 50 12.87 10.01 -0.34
N PHE A 51 11.83 9.82 0.47
CA PHE A 51 11.72 8.70 1.41
C PHE A 51 11.23 7.45 0.69
N ASN A 52 12.20 6.64 0.27
CA ASN A 52 12.00 5.30 -0.29
C ASN A 52 11.04 5.28 -1.50
N PRO A 53 11.42 5.94 -2.61
CA PRO A 53 10.56 6.15 -3.76
C PRO A 53 10.07 4.83 -4.37
N GLY A 54 8.81 4.82 -4.80
CA GLY A 54 8.19 3.68 -5.48
C GLY A 54 7.70 2.55 -4.57
N LYS A 55 7.89 2.63 -3.25
CA LYS A 55 7.41 1.61 -2.29
C LYS A 55 6.07 2.01 -1.67
N VAL A 56 5.27 1.02 -1.29
CA VAL A 56 3.97 1.14 -0.61
C VAL A 56 2.88 1.83 -1.45
N LEU A 57 3.04 3.10 -1.81
CA LEU A 57 2.03 3.90 -2.51
C LEU A 57 2.28 4.06 -4.03
N GLY A 58 3.28 3.35 -4.54
CA GLY A 58 3.76 3.44 -5.92
C GLY A 58 4.64 4.68 -6.16
N ALA A 59 5.24 4.75 -7.35
CA ALA A 59 5.83 6.00 -7.84
C ALA A 59 4.70 6.92 -8.31
N ARG A 60 4.92 8.23 -8.19
CA ARG A 60 3.98 9.25 -8.63
C ARG A 60 4.08 9.44 -10.13
#